data_AF-A0A948BSG1-F1
#
_entry.id   AF-A0A948BSG1-F1
#
_cell.length_a   1.000
_cell.length_b   1.000
_cell.length_c   1.000
_cell.angle_alpha   90.00
_cell.angle_beta   90.00
_cell.angle_gamma   90.00
#
_symmetry.space_group_name_H-M   'P 1'
#
loop_
_entity.id
_entity.type
_entity.pdbx_description
1 polymer ?
#
loop_
_entity_poly.entity_id
_entity_poly.type
_entity_poly.pdbx_seq_one_letter_code
_entity_poly.pdbx_strand_id
1 'polypeptide(L)'
;MQQCLIYDNSLRFSRAIYGILTLIAFLIHNHWLVLAISILMALGAFSIKFNIPYQFHILGLRKLLKEKSEPIQRESGELNFVAGMTAGLLFIGFLFLYFGKFVNFAWIFILIITLLIFLACFVGFCMATLMYIFFKKIFKI
;
A
#
# COMPACT_ATOMS: atom_id res chain seq x y z
N MET A 1 -10.95 -11.14 15.87
CA MET A 1 -10.31 -10.71 14.60
C MET A 1 -9.28 -11.77 14.18
N GLN A 2 -9.10 -11.99 12.88
CA GLN A 2 -8.14 -13.01 12.39
C GLN A 2 -6.71 -12.43 12.45
N GLN A 3 -5.87 -13.02 13.30
CA GLN A 3 -4.46 -12.67 13.36
C GLN A 3 -3.70 -13.34 12.21
N CYS A 4 -2.73 -12.64 11.63
CA CYS A 4 -1.87 -13.17 10.57
C CYS A 4 -0.40 -12.94 10.93
N LEU A 5 0.41 -13.96 10.68
CA LEU A 5 1.87 -13.92 10.82
C LEU A 5 2.48 -13.29 9.57
N ILE A 6 3.08 -12.11 9.72
CA ILE A 6 3.58 -11.31 8.60
C ILE A 6 4.99 -10.82 8.88
N TYR A 7 5.81 -10.77 7.83
CA TYR A 7 7.18 -10.27 7.92
C TYR A 7 7.19 -8.78 7.65
N ASP A 8 7.55 -7.99 8.65
CA ASP A 8 7.55 -6.51 8.56
C ASP A 8 8.48 -6.02 7.44
N ASN A 9 9.67 -6.63 7.30
CA ASN A 9 10.59 -6.29 6.21
C ASN A 9 10.01 -6.54 4.82
N SER A 10 9.27 -7.65 4.64
CA SER A 10 8.63 -7.96 3.36
C SER A 10 7.47 -7.00 3.06
N LEU A 11 6.76 -6.56 4.11
CA LEU A 11 5.69 -5.56 3.99
C LEU A 11 6.25 -4.18 3.65
N ARG A 12 7.33 -3.75 4.30
CA ARG A 12 8.05 -2.50 3.97
C ARG A 12 8.57 -2.54 2.55
N PHE A 13 9.19 -3.65 2.13
CA PHE A 13 9.65 -3.83 0.75
C PHE A 13 8.51 -3.71 -0.27
N SER A 14 7.36 -4.34 -0.01
CA SER A 14 6.18 -4.21 -0.85
C SER A 14 5.68 -2.76 -0.94
N ARG A 15 5.61 -2.04 0.19
CA ARG A 15 5.25 -0.61 0.22
C ARG A 15 6.25 0.25 -0.53
N ALA A 16 7.55 -0.02 -0.39
CA ALA A 16 8.60 0.69 -1.12
C ALA A 16 8.45 0.49 -2.64
N ILE A 17 8.19 -0.75 -3.09
CA ILE A 17 7.94 -1.03 -4.50
C ILE A 17 6.74 -0.24 -5.01
N TYR A 18 5.60 -0.29 -4.32
CA TYR A 18 4.43 0.48 -4.75
C TYR A 18 4.67 1.99 -4.73
N GLY A 19 5.39 2.51 -3.74
CA GLY A 19 5.79 3.92 -3.68
C GLY A 19 6.68 4.32 -4.86
N ILE A 20 7.70 3.51 -5.17
CA ILE A 20 8.60 3.73 -6.32
C ILE A 20 7.81 3.66 -7.63
N LEU A 21 6.96 2.64 -7.82
CA LEU A 21 6.12 2.53 -9.02
C LEU A 21 5.20 3.74 -9.18
N THR A 22 4.60 4.23 -8.09
CA THR A 22 3.72 5.41 -8.14
C THR A 22 4.51 6.68 -8.46
N LEU A 23 5.73 6.79 -7.93
CA LEU A 23 6.65 7.89 -8.27
C LEU A 23 7.07 7.85 -9.74
N ILE A 24 7.35 6.66 -10.29
CA ILE A 24 7.63 6.47 -11.72
C ILE A 24 6.39 6.87 -12.55
N ALA A 25 5.19 6.49 -12.11
CA ALA A 25 3.93 6.89 -12.76
C ALA A 25 3.80 8.40 -12.86
N PHE A 26 4.14 9.11 -11.77
CA PHE A 26 4.17 10.56 -11.69
C PHE A 26 5.19 11.17 -12.66
N LEU A 27 6.44 10.68 -12.66
CA LEU A 27 7.51 11.22 -13.51
C LEU A 27 7.25 11.05 -15.01
N ILE A 28 6.65 9.93 -15.41
CA ILE A 28 6.31 9.64 -16.82
C ILE A 28 4.94 10.23 -17.19
N HIS A 29 4.22 10.83 -16.22
CA HIS A 29 2.84 11.28 -16.36
C HIS A 29 1.89 10.21 -16.90
N ASN A 30 2.12 8.93 -16.55
CA ASN A 30 1.34 7.81 -17.07
C ASN A 30 0.21 7.42 -16.11
N HIS A 31 -0.99 7.93 -16.38
CA HIS A 31 -2.21 7.61 -15.64
C HIS A 31 -2.61 6.11 -15.66
N TRP A 32 -2.32 5.35 -16.74
CA TRP A 32 -2.62 3.92 -16.80
C TRP A 32 -1.79 3.13 -15.79
N LEU A 33 -0.57 3.59 -15.53
CA LEU A 33 0.31 2.97 -14.55
C LEU A 33 -0.21 3.20 -13.12
N VAL A 34 -0.79 4.38 -12.85
CA VAL A 34 -1.49 4.66 -11.57
C VAL A 34 -2.68 3.70 -11.36
N LEU A 35 -3.48 3.48 -12.41
CA LEU A 35 -4.58 2.52 -12.36
C LEU A 35 -4.10 1.09 -12.08
N ALA A 36 -3.06 0.65 -12.78
CA ALA A 36 -2.48 -0.69 -12.57
C ALA A 36 -1.99 -0.88 -11.13
N ILE A 37 -1.33 0.12 -10.55
CA ILE A 37 -0.87 0.10 -9.14
C ILE A 37 -2.08 0.05 -8.18
N SER A 38 -3.11 0.87 -8.43
CA SER A 38 -4.32 0.88 -7.61
C SER A 38 -4.99 -0.49 -7.59
N ILE A 39 -5.14 -1.14 -8.75
CA ILE A 39 -5.71 -2.50 -8.86
C ILE A 39 -4.83 -3.52 -8.12
N LEU A 40 -3.51 -3.47 -8.30
CA LEU A 40 -2.59 -4.37 -7.59
C LEU A 40 -2.66 -4.20 -6.07
N MET A 41 -2.74 -2.97 -5.56
CA MET A 41 -2.95 -2.70 -4.14
C MET A 41 -4.33 -3.15 -3.67
N ALA A 42 -5.39 -2.98 -4.47
CA ALA A 42 -6.73 -3.46 -4.16
C ALA A 42 -6.75 -4.99 -4.03
N LEU A 43 -6.09 -5.71 -4.94
CA LEU A 43 -5.93 -7.17 -4.84
C LEU A 43 -5.18 -7.56 -3.56
N GLY A 44 -4.11 -6.84 -3.22
CA GLY A 44 -3.39 -7.00 -1.96
C GLY A 44 -4.24 -6.71 -0.70
N ALA A 45 -5.29 -5.90 -0.82
CA ALA A 45 -6.23 -5.60 0.27
C ALA A 45 -7.20 -6.75 0.56
N PHE A 46 -7.52 -7.60 -0.42
CA PHE A 46 -8.34 -8.79 -0.18
C PHE A 46 -7.53 -9.89 0.52
N SER A 47 -6.26 -10.07 0.13
CA SER A 47 -5.36 -10.97 0.82
C SER A 47 -3.91 -10.58 0.62
N ILE A 48 -3.12 -10.66 1.69
CA ILE A 48 -1.65 -10.54 1.63
C ILE A 48 -1.02 -11.56 0.65
N LYS A 49 -1.73 -12.66 0.34
CA LYS A 49 -1.30 -13.66 -0.64
C LYS A 49 -1.32 -13.13 -2.07
N PHE A 50 -2.21 -12.20 -2.39
CA PHE A 50 -2.31 -11.59 -3.72
C PHE A 50 -1.38 -10.38 -3.88
N ASN A 51 -0.70 -9.97 -2.81
CA ASN A 51 0.28 -8.89 -2.89
C ASN A 51 1.57 -9.41 -3.55
N ILE A 52 1.68 -9.21 -4.88
CA ILE A 52 2.76 -9.75 -5.72
C ILE A 52 4.16 -9.35 -5.22
N PRO A 53 4.46 -8.06 -4.94
CA PRO A 53 5.75 -7.65 -4.37
C PRO A 53 6.09 -8.34 -3.04
N TYR A 54 5.09 -8.57 -2.19
CA TYR A 54 5.28 -9.22 -0.89
C TYR A 54 5.62 -10.71 -1.05
N GLN A 55 4.89 -11.42 -1.91
CA GLN A 55 5.18 -12.83 -2.21
C GLN A 55 6.54 -13.01 -2.88
N PHE A 56 6.90 -12.10 -3.79
CA PHE A 56 8.21 -12.11 -4.44
C PHE A 56 9.35 -11.97 -3.42
N HIS A 57 9.20 -11.06 -2.44
CA HIS A 57 10.19 -10.91 -1.38
C HIS A 57 10.31 -12.16 -0.51
N ILE A 58 9.19 -12.77 -0.10
CA ILE A 58 9.21 -13.97 0.75
C ILE A 58 9.80 -15.19 0.04
N LEU A 59 9.33 -15.47 -1.18
CA LEU A 59 9.68 -16.70 -1.90
C LEU A 59 11.05 -16.62 -2.55
N GLY A 60 11.41 -15.47 -3.11
CA GLY A 60 12.67 -15.25 -3.82
C GLY A 60 13.73 -14.61 -2.94
N LEU A 61 13.54 -13.32 -2.62
CA LEU A 61 14.59 -12.47 -2.08
C LEU A 61 15.06 -12.93 -0.70
N ARG A 62 14.13 -13.29 0.18
CA ARG A 62 14.42 -13.73 1.54
C ARG A 62 15.17 -15.05 1.59
N LYS A 63 14.80 -16.00 0.72
CA LYS A 63 15.48 -17.29 0.59
C LYS A 63 16.92 -17.11 0.10
N LEU A 64 17.13 -16.14 -0.79
CA LEU A 64 18.43 -15.78 -1.33
C LEU A 64 19.31 -15.03 -0.30
N LEU A 65 18.71 -14.13 0.49
CA LEU A 65 19.37 -13.33 1.53
C LEU A 65 19.56 -14.06 2.88
N LYS A 66 19.07 -15.30 3.01
CA LYS A 66 19.09 -16.09 4.27
C LYS A 66 18.55 -15.32 5.48
N GLU A 67 17.53 -14.50 5.27
CA GLU A 67 17.06 -13.55 6.27
C GLU A 67 16.22 -14.27 7.36
N LYS A 68 16.72 -14.29 8.59
CA LYS A 68 16.13 -15.01 9.75
C LYS A 68 15.10 -14.20 10.54
N SER A 69 14.54 -13.14 9.98
CA SER A 69 13.56 -12.28 10.66
C SER A 69 12.32 -13.07 11.07
N GLU A 70 11.91 -13.03 12.34
CA GLU A 70 10.71 -13.75 12.82
C GLU A 70 9.43 -13.06 12.32
N PRO A 71 8.35 -13.83 12.04
CA PRO A 71 7.07 -13.26 11.67
C PRO A 71 6.43 -12.58 12.87
N ILE A 72 5.89 -11.38 12.67
CA ILE A 72 5.17 -10.61 13.69
C ILE A 72 3.67 -10.87 13.53
N GLN A 73 2.97 -10.99 14.65
CA GLN A 73 1.50 -11.03 14.64
C GLN A 73 0.95 -9.63 14.35
N ARG A 74 0.20 -9.51 13.25
CA ARG A 74 -0.57 -8.31 12.89
C ARG A 74 -2.02 -8.70 12.63
N GLU A 75 -2.92 -7.75 12.85
CA GLU A 75 -4.34 -7.94 12.54
C GLU A 75 -4.53 -7.86 11.02
N SER A 76 -5.11 -8.89 10.40
CA SER A 76 -5.32 -8.90 8.93
C SER A 76 -6.24 -7.75 8.49
N GLY A 77 -7.23 -7.40 9.33
CA GLY A 77 -8.15 -6.28 9.09
C GLY A 77 -7.43 -4.94 8.95
N GLU A 78 -6.45 -4.66 9.82
CA GLU A 78 -5.65 -3.42 9.75
C GLU A 78 -4.93 -3.32 8.40
N LEU A 79 -4.28 -4.41 7.98
CA LEU A 79 -3.49 -4.43 6.75
C LEU A 79 -4.35 -4.32 5.50
N ASN A 80 -5.47 -5.03 5.47
CA ASN A 80 -6.45 -4.98 4.40
C ASN A 80 -7.06 -3.57 4.30
N PHE A 81 -7.37 -2.94 5.43
CA PHE A 81 -7.90 -1.58 5.47
C PHE A 81 -6.88 -0.56 4.93
N VAL A 82 -5.62 -0.65 5.36
CA VAL A 82 -4.56 0.25 4.87
C VAL A 82 -4.34 0.08 3.37
N ALA A 83 -4.26 -1.16 2.88
CA ALA A 83 -4.09 -1.43 1.46
C ALA A 83 -5.31 -0.96 0.65
N GLY A 84 -6.53 -1.22 1.12
CA GLY A 84 -7.78 -0.81 0.47
C GLY A 84 -7.96 0.70 0.43
N MET A 85 -7.69 1.40 1.53
CA MET A 85 -7.69 2.86 1.60
C MET A 85 -6.69 3.45 0.61
N THR A 86 -5.46 2.93 0.58
CA THR A 86 -4.42 3.42 -0.35
C THR A 86 -4.82 3.19 -1.80
N ALA A 87 -5.34 1.99 -2.12
CA ALA A 87 -5.85 1.66 -3.44
C ALA A 87 -6.99 2.59 -3.86
N GLY A 88 -7.94 2.86 -2.97
CA GLY A 88 -9.08 3.75 -3.20
C GLY A 88 -8.63 5.20 -3.44
N LEU A 89 -7.69 5.70 -2.64
CA LEU A 89 -7.12 7.04 -2.85
C LEU A 89 -6.40 7.17 -4.20
N LEU A 90 -5.59 6.16 -4.59
CA LEU A 90 -4.97 6.14 -5.91
C LEU A 90 -5.99 6.04 -7.04
N PHE A 91 -7.07 5.28 -6.84
CA PHE A 91 -8.16 5.18 -7.82
C PHE A 91 -8.89 6.51 -8.02
N ILE A 92 -9.15 7.24 -6.93
CA ILE A 92 -9.72 8.60 -6.98
C ILE A 92 -8.77 9.53 -7.74
N GLY A 93 -7.46 9.45 -7.46
CA GLY A 93 -6.44 10.20 -8.22
C GLY A 93 -6.47 9.87 -9.71
N PHE A 94 -6.60 8.60 -10.07
CA PHE A 94 -6.76 8.16 -11.45
C PHE A 94 -8.04 8.73 -12.10
N LEU A 95 -9.19 8.71 -11.41
CA LEU A 95 -10.43 9.26 -11.95
C LEU A 95 -10.28 10.76 -12.27
N PHE A 96 -9.65 11.53 -11.39
CA PHE A 96 -9.37 12.95 -11.67
C PHE A 96 -8.47 13.13 -12.91
N LEU A 97 -7.46 12.29 -13.08
CA LEU A 97 -6.62 12.29 -14.29
C LEU A 97 -7.42 11.89 -15.54
N TYR A 98 -8.27 10.87 -15.45
CA TYR A 98 -9.04 10.34 -16.58
C TYR A 98 -10.09 11.32 -17.11
N PHE A 99 -10.78 12.04 -16.22
CA PHE A 99 -11.76 13.06 -16.63
C PHE A 99 -11.10 14.36 -17.13
N GLY A 100 -9.77 14.47 -17.07
CA GLY A 100 -9.02 15.65 -17.55
C GLY A 100 -9.32 16.95 -16.79
N LYS A 101 -10.10 16.89 -15.71
CA LYS A 101 -10.42 18.04 -14.85
C LYS A 101 -9.44 18.06 -13.69
N PHE A 102 -8.76 19.19 -13.50
CA PHE A 102 -7.77 19.39 -12.42
C PHE A 102 -6.57 18.42 -12.47
N VAL A 103 -6.04 18.15 -13.66
CA VAL A 103 -4.88 17.23 -13.87
C VAL A 103 -3.69 17.55 -12.96
N ASN A 104 -3.34 18.83 -12.82
CA ASN A 104 -2.24 19.25 -11.94
C ASN A 104 -2.53 18.92 -10.47
N PHE A 105 -3.77 19.14 -10.03
CA PHE A 105 -4.19 18.82 -8.65
C PHE A 105 -4.17 17.31 -8.41
N ALA A 106 -4.61 16.52 -9.39
CA ALA A 106 -4.60 15.06 -9.32
C ALA A 106 -3.16 14.51 -9.18
N TRP A 107 -2.20 15.06 -9.92
CA TRP A 107 -0.80 14.69 -9.79
C TRP A 107 -0.20 15.08 -8.44
N ILE A 108 -0.51 16.28 -7.91
CA ILE A 108 -0.11 16.69 -6.56
C ILE A 108 -0.70 15.72 -5.52
N PHE A 109 -1.97 15.35 -5.67
CA PHE A 109 -2.65 14.39 -4.80
C PHE A 109 -1.98 13.01 -4.81
N ILE A 110 -1.65 12.48 -5.99
CA ILE A 110 -0.91 11.22 -6.14
C ILE A 110 0.49 11.32 -5.50
N LEU A 111 1.16 12.46 -5.62
CA LEU A 111 2.45 12.69 -4.98
C LEU A 111 2.34 12.68 -3.45
N ILE A 112 1.30 13.31 -2.89
CA ILE A 112 1.02 13.27 -1.45
C ILE A 112 0.77 11.81 -0.98
N ILE A 113 -0.02 11.04 -1.73
CA ILE A 113 -0.25 9.62 -1.42
C ILE A 113 1.06 8.83 -1.49
N THR A 114 1.89 9.09 -2.49
CA THR A 114 3.21 8.45 -2.63
C THR A 114 4.10 8.73 -1.43
N LEU A 115 4.15 9.98 -0.95
CA LEU A 115 4.87 10.34 0.27
C LEU A 115 4.32 9.62 1.51
N LEU A 116 3.00 9.50 1.63
CA LEU A 116 2.36 8.74 2.72
C LEU A 116 2.74 7.24 2.68
N ILE A 117 2.83 6.64 1.48
CA ILE A 117 3.29 5.25 1.30
C ILE A 117 4.73 5.11 1.75
N PHE A 118 5.62 6.03 1.37
CA PHE A 118 7.01 6.03 1.82
C PHE A 118 7.10 6.22 3.34
N LEU A 119 6.34 7.14 3.91
CA LEU A 119 6.29 7.34 5.37
C LEU A 119 5.85 6.05 6.09
N ALA A 120 4.84 5.37 5.56
CA ALA A 120 4.37 4.08 6.06
C ALA A 120 5.42 2.96 5.90
N CYS A 121 6.34 3.09 4.95
CA CYS A 121 7.48 2.19 4.76
C CYS A 121 8.57 2.43 5.81
N PHE A 122 8.91 3.68 6.11
CA PHE A 122 9.97 4.02 7.07
C PHE A 122 9.54 3.86 8.53
N VAL A 123 8.34 4.35 8.88
CA VAL A 123 7.85 4.40 10.26
C VAL A 123 7.17 3.08 10.67
N GLY A 124 6.73 2.26 9.71
CA GLY A 124 5.96 1.05 10.00
C GLY A 124 4.55 1.33 10.56
N PHE A 125 4.16 2.61 10.61
CA PHE A 125 2.88 3.12 11.09
C PHE A 125 2.37 4.15 10.08
N CYS A 126 1.08 4.10 9.73
CA CYS A 126 0.50 5.02 8.75
C CYS A 126 -0.77 5.68 9.29
N MET A 127 -1.16 6.81 8.71
CA MET A 127 -2.42 7.51 9.07
C MET A 127 -3.64 6.59 8.96
N ALA A 128 -3.65 5.64 8.01
CA ALA A 128 -4.73 4.66 7.87
C ALA A 128 -4.78 3.66 9.04
N THR A 129 -3.64 3.31 9.66
CA THR A 129 -3.61 2.51 10.90
C THR A 129 -4.23 3.30 12.07
N LEU A 130 -3.91 4.59 12.19
CA LEU A 130 -4.52 5.45 13.20
C LEU A 130 -6.03 5.61 12.99
N MET A 131 -6.45 5.79 11.73
CA MET A 131 -7.87 5.85 11.37
C MET A 131 -8.59 4.54 11.69
N TYR A 132 -7.97 3.38 11.43
CA TYR A 132 -8.51 2.07 11.80
C TYR A 132 -8.65 1.91 13.32
N ILE A 133 -7.62 2.27 14.10
CA ILE A 133 -7.67 2.23 15.57
C ILE A 133 -8.76 3.18 16.10
N PHE A 134 -8.92 4.35 15.48
CA PHE A 134 -9.94 5.33 15.85
C PHE A 134 -11.35 4.83 15.52
N PHE A 135 -11.57 4.26 14.34
CA PHE A 135 -12.82 3.61 13.95
C PHE A 135 -13.15 2.45 14.89
N LYS A 136 -12.17 1.59 15.21
CA LYS A 136 -12.31 0.49 16.16
C LYS A 136 -12.74 0.99 17.55
N LYS A 137 -12.12 2.08 18.01
CA LYS A 137 -12.43 2.70 19.31
C LYS A 137 -13.82 3.34 19.35
N ILE A 138 -14.29 3.92 18.24
CA ILE A 138 -15.63 4.52 18.12
C ILE A 138 -16.71 3.45 18.02
N PHE A 139 -16.50 2.44 17.19
CA PHE A 139 -17.51 1.41 16.92
C PHE A 139 -17.52 0.26 17.95
N LYS A 140 -16.60 0.24 18.93
CA LYS A 140 -16.50 -0.81 19.98
C LYS A 140 -16.48 -2.23 19.38
N ILE A 141 -15.76 -2.44 18.29
CA ILE A 141 -15.55 -3.75 17.64
C ILE A 141 -14.16 -4.31 18.02
#